data_AF-A0A2I0LTL5-F1
#
_entry.id   AF-A0A2I0LTL5-F1
#
_cell.length_a   1.000
_cell.length_b   1.000
_cell.length_c   1.000
_cell.angle_alpha   90.00
_cell.angle_beta   90.00
_cell.angle_gamma   90.00
#
_symmetry.space_group_name_H-M   'P 1'
#
loop_
_entity.id
_entity.type
_entity.pdbx_description
1 polymer ?
#
loop_
_entity_poly.entity_id
_entity_poly.type
_entity_poly.pdbx_seq_one_letter_code
_entity_poly.pdbx_strand_id
1 'polypeptide(L)'
;MGPSKGEEEEQSVILISDDEAENTLGSSVLVVDPLEKSALEEEKSEEVVDEECELMVTFCKQANVMPHARYDCTIHLFERTECDTCSPLGKNADICDQCYCYICDKLAAECQNWTTSSLCHCNAHNKSKFWKDQRDFALAGVLVMFNLELTDIDADLRHGGSLLIKFIQELSVEYNKYLVGEKIPPTQHECICLPKLPAGQCNICRSRNTEVVYKYSGVFALVTRFLNQAEQESPKAAAVMYLGAAKEIALHKDPAL
;
A
#
# COMPACT_ATOMS: atom_id res chain seq x y z
N MET A 1 30.34 -55.63 -2.32
CA MET A 1 30.87 -54.33 -1.88
C MET A 1 30.32 -53.28 -2.81
N GLY A 2 29.46 -52.41 -2.30
CA GLY A 2 28.86 -51.29 -3.03
C GLY A 2 27.45 -51.01 -2.52
N PRO A 3 27.28 -50.19 -1.47
CA PRO A 3 25.99 -49.65 -1.12
C PRO A 3 25.74 -48.30 -1.80
N SER A 4 24.45 -48.07 -2.02
CA SER A 4 23.79 -46.90 -2.56
C SER A 4 24.13 -45.61 -1.81
N LYS A 5 24.30 -44.51 -2.54
CA LYS A 5 24.35 -43.15 -1.99
C LYS A 5 22.92 -42.73 -1.60
N GLY A 6 22.70 -42.52 -0.32
CA GLY A 6 21.58 -41.73 0.18
C GLY A 6 21.91 -40.24 0.01
N GLU A 7 20.93 -39.47 -0.43
CA GLU A 7 20.93 -38.02 -0.37
C GLU A 7 20.65 -37.61 1.08
N GLU A 8 21.64 -37.03 1.75
CA GLU A 8 21.46 -36.40 3.07
C GLU A 8 21.12 -34.93 2.84
N GLU A 9 19.90 -34.54 3.20
CA GLU A 9 19.48 -33.14 3.30
C GLU A 9 20.27 -32.47 4.42
N GLU A 10 21.12 -31.49 4.09
CA GLU A 10 21.84 -30.69 5.06
C GLU A 10 20.86 -29.79 5.83
N GLN A 11 20.47 -30.22 7.04
CA GLN A 11 19.74 -29.38 7.99
C GLN A 11 20.69 -28.34 8.61
N SER A 12 20.57 -27.09 8.19
CA SER A 12 21.18 -25.95 8.89
C SER A 12 20.42 -25.68 10.19
N VAL A 13 20.91 -26.20 11.32
CA VAL A 13 20.39 -25.90 12.66
C VAL A 13 21.09 -24.66 13.21
N ILE A 14 20.35 -23.57 13.43
CA ILE A 14 20.86 -22.37 14.11
C ILE A 14 20.62 -22.55 15.61
N LEU A 15 21.70 -22.69 16.39
CA LEU A 15 21.66 -22.68 17.85
C LEU A 15 21.97 -21.27 18.36
N ILE A 16 20.99 -20.62 19.00
CA ILE A 16 21.18 -19.34 19.69
C ILE A 16 21.27 -19.64 21.18
N SER A 17 22.44 -19.44 21.80
CA SER A 17 22.57 -19.47 23.25
C SER A 17 22.17 -18.09 23.79
N ASP A 18 21.09 -18.07 24.56
CA ASP A 18 20.64 -16.92 25.33
C ASP A 18 21.49 -16.82 26.61
N ASP A 19 22.51 -15.97 26.60
CA ASP A 19 23.30 -15.63 27.78
C ASP A 19 23.35 -14.11 27.92
N GLU A 20 22.41 -13.59 28.70
CA GLU A 20 22.31 -12.19 29.11
C GLU A 20 23.46 -11.85 30.06
N ALA A 21 24.58 -11.39 29.51
CA ALA A 21 25.63 -10.73 30.27
C ALA A 21 26.17 -9.52 29.50
N GLU A 22 25.95 -8.33 30.04
CA GLU A 22 26.53 -7.07 29.58
C GLU A 22 28.05 -7.20 29.44
N ASN A 23 28.55 -7.25 28.20
CA ASN A 23 29.90 -6.79 27.92
C ASN A 23 30.03 -6.32 26.47
N THR A 24 30.46 -5.06 26.34
CA THR A 24 30.90 -4.43 25.10
C THR A 24 32.07 -5.20 24.50
N LEU A 25 31.87 -5.87 23.36
CA LEU A 25 32.81 -6.13 22.27
C LEU A 25 32.15 -7.09 21.26
N GLY A 26 32.06 -6.66 20.00
CA GLY A 26 31.31 -7.36 18.96
C GLY A 26 31.77 -8.79 18.71
N SER A 27 30.84 -9.74 18.85
CA SER A 27 31.00 -11.10 18.37
C SER A 27 30.66 -11.14 16.88
N SER A 28 31.67 -11.27 16.03
CA SER A 28 31.49 -11.40 14.58
C SER A 28 31.45 -12.88 14.21
N VAL A 29 30.30 -13.36 13.76
CA VAL A 29 30.15 -14.73 13.22
C VAL A 29 30.63 -14.73 11.77
N LEU A 30 31.57 -15.61 11.44
CA LEU A 30 32.02 -15.84 10.06
C LEU A 30 31.31 -17.07 9.50
N VAL A 31 30.45 -16.86 8.51
CA VAL A 31 29.93 -17.93 7.63
C VAL A 31 30.88 -18.02 6.43
N VAL A 32 31.49 -19.19 6.23
CA VAL A 32 32.36 -19.47 5.09
C VAL A 32 31.59 -20.39 4.15
N ASP A 33 31.09 -19.84 3.04
CA ASP A 33 30.57 -20.64 1.92
C ASP A 33 31.73 -21.07 1.00
N PRO A 34 31.72 -22.30 0.44
CA PRO A 34 32.72 -22.75 -0.52
C PRO A 34 32.60 -21.98 -1.85
N LEU A 35 33.67 -21.27 -2.23
CA LEU A 35 33.76 -20.47 -3.45
C LEU A 35 33.88 -21.34 -4.71
N GLU A 36 32.85 -21.36 -5.57
CA GLU A 36 32.99 -21.70 -6.99
C GLU A 36 33.58 -20.50 -7.75
N LYS A 37 34.74 -20.71 -8.37
CA LYS A 37 35.45 -19.72 -9.18
C LYS A 37 34.70 -19.44 -10.49
N SER A 38 34.31 -18.19 -10.71
CA SER A 38 34.24 -17.62 -12.06
C SER A 38 35.11 -16.37 -12.13
N ALA A 39 35.97 -16.33 -13.14
CA ALA A 39 36.97 -15.29 -13.34
C ALA A 39 36.41 -14.17 -14.20
N LEU A 40 36.41 -12.95 -13.70
CA LEU A 40 36.39 -11.73 -14.51
C LEU A 40 37.40 -10.74 -13.90
N GLU A 41 38.23 -10.18 -14.77
CA GLU A 41 39.38 -9.32 -14.46
C GLU A 41 38.89 -7.96 -13.93
N GLU A 42 39.37 -7.54 -12.76
CA GLU A 42 39.12 -6.21 -12.18
C GLU A 42 40.33 -5.30 -12.42
N GLU A 43 40.06 -4.09 -12.91
CA GLU A 43 41.08 -3.04 -13.12
C GLU A 43 41.67 -2.57 -11.78
N LYS A 44 43.01 -2.52 -11.73
CA LYS A 44 43.79 -2.09 -10.56
C LYS A 44 43.62 -0.59 -10.32
N SER A 45 42.98 -0.21 -9.22
CA SER A 45 42.97 1.17 -8.71
C SER A 45 44.32 1.55 -8.08
N GLU A 46 44.75 2.78 -8.32
CA GLU A 46 46.05 3.32 -7.91
C GLU A 46 46.20 3.42 -6.38
N GLU A 47 47.35 2.95 -5.88
CA GLU A 47 47.71 2.89 -4.47
C GLU A 47 48.10 4.29 -3.96
N VAL A 48 47.38 4.79 -2.95
CA VAL A 48 47.76 6.01 -2.21
C VAL A 48 48.29 5.57 -0.85
N VAL A 49 49.58 5.79 -0.58
CA VAL A 49 50.26 5.39 0.66
C VAL A 49 50.39 6.61 1.57
N ASP A 50 49.89 6.51 2.80
CA ASP A 50 50.14 7.46 3.89
C ASP A 50 51.46 7.06 4.57
N GLU A 51 52.47 7.93 4.51
CA GLU A 51 53.85 7.62 4.94
C GLU A 51 54.05 7.68 6.46
N GLU A 52 53.03 8.10 7.24
CA GLU A 52 53.15 8.28 8.69
C GLU A 52 52.46 7.15 9.50
N CYS A 53 51.73 6.26 8.85
CA CYS A 53 51.17 5.05 9.44
C CYS A 53 51.48 3.88 8.49
N GLU A 54 52.18 2.84 8.97
CA GLU A 54 52.49 1.60 8.21
C GLU A 54 51.22 0.75 7.88
N LEU A 55 50.10 1.39 7.59
CA LEU A 55 48.81 0.80 7.24
C LEU A 55 48.67 0.82 5.71
N MET A 56 48.96 -0.31 5.08
CA MET A 56 48.70 -0.53 3.66
C MET A 56 47.32 -1.18 3.50
N VAL A 57 46.45 -0.57 2.70
CA VAL A 57 45.20 -1.21 2.25
C VAL A 57 45.56 -2.28 1.23
N THR A 58 45.64 -3.54 1.66
CA THR A 58 46.03 -4.68 0.81
C THR A 58 44.90 -5.21 -0.06
N PHE A 59 43.66 -4.83 0.25
CA PHE A 59 42.46 -5.20 -0.50
C PHE A 59 41.36 -4.17 -0.25
N CYS A 60 40.77 -3.66 -1.33
CA CYS A 60 39.56 -2.87 -1.29
C CYS A 60 38.56 -3.51 -2.24
N LYS A 61 37.37 -3.84 -1.73
CA LYS A 61 36.24 -4.27 -2.55
C LYS A 61 35.10 -3.32 -2.30
N GLN A 62 34.47 -2.86 -3.38
CA GLN A 62 33.24 -2.09 -3.26
C GLN A 62 32.16 -2.96 -2.62
N ALA A 63 31.60 -2.48 -1.51
CA ALA A 63 30.50 -3.17 -0.84
C ALA A 63 29.26 -3.16 -1.74
N ASN A 64 28.51 -4.26 -1.72
CA ASN A 64 27.18 -4.28 -2.32
C ASN A 64 26.27 -3.32 -1.56
N VAL A 65 25.67 -2.36 -2.27
CA VAL A 65 24.69 -1.45 -1.68
C VAL A 65 23.43 -2.27 -1.37
N MET A 66 23.08 -2.35 -0.10
CA MET A 66 21.86 -3.04 0.33
C MET A 66 20.63 -2.13 0.19
N PRO A 67 19.41 -2.70 0.09
CA PRO A 67 18.15 -1.98 0.26
C PRO A 67 18.19 -1.00 1.45
N HIS A 68 17.89 0.26 1.19
CA HIS A 68 17.87 1.31 2.22
C HIS A 68 16.77 2.32 1.96
N ALA A 69 16.26 2.95 3.02
CA ALA A 69 15.34 4.06 2.85
C ALA A 69 16.04 5.22 2.13
N ARG A 70 15.33 5.92 1.24
CA ARG A 70 15.91 7.00 0.44
C ARG A 70 16.71 8.02 1.26
N TYR A 71 16.26 8.37 2.45
CA TYR A 71 16.94 9.36 3.31
C TYR A 71 18.28 8.89 3.88
N ASP A 72 18.62 7.61 3.73
CA ASP A 72 19.89 7.00 4.12
C ASP A 72 20.79 6.71 2.89
N CYS A 73 20.40 7.16 1.69
CA CYS A 73 21.19 6.93 0.48
C CYS A 73 22.54 7.64 0.52
N THR A 74 23.62 6.89 0.34
CA THR A 74 24.99 7.43 0.31
C THR A 74 25.39 8.00 -1.06
N ILE A 75 24.67 7.64 -2.12
CA ILE A 75 24.90 8.12 -3.49
C ILE A 75 24.21 9.46 -3.74
N HIS A 76 22.96 9.60 -3.28
CA HIS A 76 22.15 10.80 -3.48
C HIS A 76 21.87 11.52 -2.17
N LEU A 77 22.42 12.73 -2.03
CA LEU A 77 22.20 13.58 -0.86
C LEU A 77 20.69 13.78 -0.58
N PHE A 78 20.37 13.88 0.70
CA PHE A 78 19.00 14.02 1.18
C PHE A 78 18.83 15.30 1.99
N GLU A 79 17.77 16.05 1.70
CA GLU A 79 17.38 17.26 2.42
C GLU A 79 16.15 16.98 3.30
N ARG A 80 16.26 17.27 4.60
CA ARG A 80 15.19 17.01 5.57
C ARG A 80 14.29 18.22 5.74
N THR A 81 13.00 17.96 5.86
CA THR A 81 11.96 18.94 6.19
C THR A 81 10.86 18.25 7.00
N GLU A 82 10.06 19.02 7.73
CA GLU A 82 9.03 18.41 8.57
C GLU A 82 7.86 17.86 7.75
N CYS A 83 7.31 18.60 6.79
CA CYS A 83 6.03 18.25 6.16
C CYS A 83 5.85 18.69 4.69
N ASP A 84 6.93 18.95 3.93
CA ASP A 84 6.78 19.34 2.52
C ASP A 84 6.35 18.17 1.63
N THR A 85 5.10 18.20 1.19
CA THR A 85 4.53 17.22 0.26
C THR A 85 4.31 17.79 -1.14
N CYS A 86 4.60 19.08 -1.36
CA CYS A 86 4.23 19.79 -2.58
C CYS A 86 5.09 19.38 -3.77
N SER A 87 6.41 19.32 -3.58
CA SER A 87 7.37 18.99 -4.62
C SER A 87 8.65 18.40 -4.03
N PRO A 88 9.47 17.68 -4.83
CA PRO A 88 10.76 17.19 -4.37
C PRO A 88 11.64 18.33 -3.86
N LEU A 89 12.19 18.17 -2.66
CA LEU A 89 13.16 19.12 -2.10
C LEU A 89 14.56 18.79 -2.60
N GLY A 90 15.22 19.80 -3.18
CA GLY A 90 16.58 19.66 -3.70
C GLY A 90 16.72 18.44 -4.62
N LYS A 91 17.50 17.46 -4.17
CA LYS A 91 17.78 16.21 -4.90
C LYS A 91 17.05 14.99 -4.34
N ASN A 92 16.04 15.18 -3.50
CA ASN A 92 15.29 14.08 -2.88
C ASN A 92 14.63 13.15 -3.92
N ALA A 93 14.29 13.68 -5.10
CA ALA A 93 13.76 12.87 -6.21
C ALA A 93 14.77 11.85 -6.77
N ASP A 94 16.07 12.13 -6.69
CA ASP A 94 17.11 11.26 -7.25
C ASP A 94 17.20 9.97 -6.45
N ILE A 95 17.31 8.82 -7.10
CA ILE A 95 17.33 7.49 -6.45
C ILE A 95 18.46 6.65 -7.04
N CYS A 96 19.02 5.76 -6.22
CA CYS A 96 19.75 4.61 -6.72
C CYS A 96 18.81 3.39 -6.78
N ASP A 97 19.27 2.31 -7.41
CA ASP A 97 18.48 1.10 -7.62
C ASP A 97 18.03 0.40 -6.32
N GLN A 98 18.66 0.73 -5.20
CA GLN A 98 18.41 0.12 -3.88
C GLN A 98 17.66 1.06 -2.92
N CYS A 99 17.25 2.25 -3.38
CA CYS A 99 16.44 3.15 -2.58
C CYS A 99 15.01 2.62 -2.44
N TYR A 100 14.49 2.62 -1.22
CA TYR A 100 13.09 2.33 -0.90
C TYR A 100 12.34 3.59 -0.48
N CYS A 101 11.07 3.64 -0.87
CA CYS A 101 10.12 4.64 -0.42
C CYS A 101 9.72 4.36 1.03
N TYR A 102 10.04 5.30 1.92
CA TYR A 102 9.74 5.19 3.36
C TYR A 102 8.24 4.98 3.65
N ILE A 103 7.36 5.63 2.88
CA ILE A 103 5.90 5.56 3.08
C ILE A 103 5.30 4.25 2.55
N CYS A 104 5.73 3.80 1.36
CA CYS A 104 5.13 2.64 0.70
C CYS A 104 5.81 1.31 1.01
N ASP A 105 7.00 1.34 1.62
CA ASP A 105 7.81 0.15 1.91
C ASP A 105 8.11 -0.72 0.67
N LYS A 106 8.41 -0.05 -0.45
CA LYS A 106 8.79 -0.66 -1.74
C LYS A 106 9.87 0.15 -2.43
N LEU A 107 10.46 -0.40 -3.49
CA LEU A 107 11.47 0.32 -4.27
C LEU A 107 10.96 1.71 -4.69
N ALA A 108 11.82 2.71 -4.56
CA ALA A 108 11.47 4.09 -4.87
C ALA A 108 11.08 4.24 -6.36
N ALA A 109 11.72 3.49 -7.24
CA ALA A 109 11.40 3.41 -8.67
C ALA A 109 9.96 2.89 -8.93
N GLU A 110 9.39 2.09 -8.03
CA GLU A 110 8.04 1.53 -8.13
C GLU A 110 6.99 2.41 -7.42
N CYS A 111 7.42 3.51 -6.80
CA CYS A 111 6.53 4.40 -6.07
C CYS A 111 5.78 5.35 -7.03
N GLN A 112 4.49 5.08 -7.23
CA GLN A 112 3.60 5.92 -8.03
C GLN A 112 3.46 7.35 -7.48
N ASN A 113 3.74 7.56 -6.20
CA ASN A 113 3.66 8.85 -5.53
C ASN A 113 5.05 9.47 -5.27
N TRP A 114 6.10 8.98 -5.92
CA TRP A 114 7.48 9.40 -5.61
C TRP A 114 7.66 10.92 -5.68
N THR A 115 7.30 11.50 -6.83
CA THR A 115 7.40 12.93 -7.13
C THR A 115 6.03 13.57 -7.39
N THR A 116 4.94 12.86 -7.06
CA THR A 116 3.57 13.34 -7.29
C THR A 116 3.30 14.59 -6.47
N SER A 117 2.91 15.67 -7.15
CA SER A 117 2.62 16.95 -6.50
C SER A 117 1.59 16.78 -5.38
N SER A 118 1.84 17.45 -4.26
CA SER A 118 1.02 17.41 -3.03
C SER A 118 1.02 16.07 -2.27
N LEU A 119 1.68 15.04 -2.81
CA LEU A 119 1.83 13.71 -2.20
C LEU A 119 3.25 13.16 -2.41
N CYS A 120 4.28 14.01 -2.50
CA CYS A 120 5.60 13.55 -2.89
C CYS A 120 6.27 12.73 -1.78
N HIS A 121 6.40 11.42 -1.98
CA HIS A 121 7.01 10.53 -0.99
C HIS A 121 8.54 10.66 -0.94
N CYS A 122 9.17 11.25 -1.96
CA CYS A 122 10.63 11.41 -1.99
C CYS A 122 11.20 12.25 -0.84
N ASN A 123 10.40 13.14 -0.24
CA ASN A 123 10.80 13.94 0.92
C ASN A 123 10.64 13.22 2.27
N ALA A 124 10.07 12.01 2.27
CA ALA A 124 9.69 11.33 3.50
C ALA A 124 10.88 10.73 4.25
N HIS A 125 10.91 10.91 5.58
CA HIS A 125 11.96 10.37 6.43
C HIS A 125 11.51 10.06 7.86
N ASN A 126 12.25 9.18 8.56
CA ASN A 126 11.88 8.70 9.90
C ASN A 126 12.07 9.72 11.04
N LYS A 127 12.76 10.85 10.80
CA LYS A 127 12.98 11.87 11.83
C LYS A 127 11.81 12.84 12.02
N SER A 128 10.88 12.92 11.07
CA SER A 128 9.70 13.77 11.16
C SER A 128 8.54 12.98 11.78
N LYS A 129 7.81 13.63 12.69
CA LYS A 129 6.56 13.09 13.22
C LYS A 129 5.50 12.99 12.11
N PHE A 130 5.40 14.01 11.26
CA PHE A 130 4.43 14.03 10.17
C PHE A 130 4.63 12.85 9.21
N TRP A 131 5.87 12.56 8.82
CA TRP A 131 6.14 11.43 7.91
C TRP A 131 5.94 10.07 8.56
N LYS A 132 6.20 9.93 9.86
CA LYS A 132 5.83 8.73 10.63
C LYS A 132 4.33 8.52 10.65
N ASP A 133 3.56 9.56 11.00
CA ASP A 133 2.11 9.49 11.05
C ASP A 133 1.52 9.15 9.65
N GLN A 134 2.09 9.70 8.56
CA GLN A 134 1.72 9.35 7.18
C GLN A 134 2.03 7.89 6.82
N ARG A 135 3.21 7.39 7.20
CA ARG A 135 3.56 5.98 7.01
C ARG A 135 2.61 5.08 7.78
N ASP A 136 2.32 5.42 9.02
CA ASP A 136 1.45 4.62 9.88
C ASP A 136 0.02 4.59 9.33
N PHE A 137 -0.47 5.72 8.83
CA PHE A 137 -1.74 5.80 8.11
C PHE A 137 -1.74 4.90 6.86
N ALA A 138 -0.68 4.94 6.06
CA ALA A 138 -0.55 4.09 4.87
C ALA A 138 -0.51 2.60 5.21
N LEU A 139 0.17 2.21 6.30
CA LEU A 139 0.28 0.83 6.77
C LEU A 139 -1.01 0.27 7.37
N ALA A 140 -1.79 1.12 8.06
CA ALA A 140 -3.10 0.76 8.58
C ALA A 140 -4.14 0.67 7.43
N GLY A 141 -4.01 1.51 6.41
CA GLY A 141 -4.91 1.54 5.27
C GLY A 141 -6.36 1.78 5.70
N VAL A 142 -7.29 0.96 5.20
CA VAL A 142 -8.72 1.08 5.54
C VAL A 142 -9.00 0.84 7.03
N LEU A 143 -8.12 0.13 7.74
CA LEU A 143 -8.32 -0.23 9.15
C LEU A 143 -8.20 0.97 10.09
N VAL A 144 -7.65 2.10 9.61
CA VAL A 144 -7.62 3.37 10.37
C VAL A 144 -9.02 3.79 10.85
N MET A 145 -10.07 3.37 10.15
CA MET A 145 -11.46 3.68 10.52
C MET A 145 -11.88 3.11 11.87
N PHE A 146 -11.13 2.13 12.40
CA PHE A 146 -11.36 1.45 13.67
C PHE A 146 -10.41 1.93 14.79
N ASN A 147 -9.52 2.89 14.51
CA ASN A 147 -8.54 3.40 15.45
C ASN A 147 -7.67 2.30 16.09
N LEU A 148 -7.26 1.30 15.29
CA LEU A 148 -6.36 0.24 15.75
C LEU A 148 -4.91 0.71 15.75
N GLU A 149 -4.13 0.26 16.74
CA GLU A 149 -2.68 0.44 16.73
C GLU A 149 -2.03 -0.53 15.73
N LEU A 150 -0.93 -0.12 15.08
CA LEU A 150 -0.26 -0.95 14.07
C LEU A 150 0.20 -2.31 14.59
N THR A 151 0.57 -2.38 15.87
CA THR A 151 0.99 -3.61 16.56
C THR A 151 -0.14 -4.61 16.71
N ASP A 152 -1.39 -4.16 16.70
CA ASP A 152 -2.56 -5.00 16.83
C ASP A 152 -3.04 -5.56 15.48
N ILE A 153 -2.55 -4.99 14.36
CA ILE A 153 -2.97 -5.36 13.01
C ILE A 153 -2.23 -6.62 12.54
N ASP A 154 -2.84 -7.76 12.81
CA ASP A 154 -2.40 -9.07 12.33
C ASP A 154 -2.88 -9.39 10.89
N ALA A 155 -2.50 -10.57 10.39
CA ALA A 155 -2.81 -11.03 9.05
C ALA A 155 -4.33 -11.12 8.79
N ASP A 156 -5.12 -11.52 9.78
CA ASP A 156 -6.57 -11.65 9.67
C ASP A 156 -7.24 -10.29 9.54
N LEU A 157 -6.82 -9.31 10.35
CA LEU A 157 -7.31 -7.94 10.26
C LEU A 157 -6.92 -7.30 8.92
N ARG A 158 -5.69 -7.53 8.44
CA ARG A 158 -5.27 -7.09 7.09
C ARG A 158 -6.11 -7.73 5.99
N HIS A 159 -6.44 -9.00 6.14
CA HIS A 159 -7.29 -9.71 5.20
C HIS A 159 -8.71 -9.12 5.16
N GLY A 160 -9.35 -8.96 6.33
CA GLY A 160 -10.66 -8.32 6.44
C GLY A 160 -10.68 -6.89 5.89
N GLY A 161 -9.62 -6.11 6.15
CA GLY A 161 -9.44 -4.78 5.55
C GLY A 161 -9.33 -4.82 4.02
N SER A 162 -8.59 -5.79 3.48
CA SER A 162 -8.46 -5.98 2.02
C SER A 162 -9.78 -6.36 1.33
N LEU A 163 -10.68 -7.07 2.04
CA LEU A 163 -12.03 -7.33 1.56
C LEU A 163 -12.91 -6.09 1.68
N LEU A 164 -12.82 -5.38 2.79
CA LEU A 164 -13.58 -4.16 3.05
C LEU A 164 -13.28 -3.06 2.02
N ILE A 165 -12.01 -2.85 1.64
CA ILE A 165 -11.67 -1.84 0.63
C ILE A 165 -12.29 -2.15 -0.74
N LYS A 166 -12.32 -3.42 -1.15
CA LYS A 166 -12.98 -3.85 -2.38
C LYS A 166 -14.48 -3.59 -2.31
N PHE A 167 -15.09 -3.95 -1.19
CA PHE A 167 -16.50 -3.68 -0.94
C PHE A 167 -16.83 -2.18 -1.01
N ILE A 168 -16.04 -1.32 -0.38
CA ILE A 168 -16.24 0.15 -0.42
C ILE A 168 -16.20 0.68 -1.85
N GLN A 169 -15.27 0.19 -2.67
CA GLN A 169 -15.17 0.57 -4.08
C GLN A 169 -16.41 0.16 -4.88
N GLU A 170 -16.86 -1.09 -4.73
CA GLU A 170 -18.08 -1.59 -5.37
C GLU A 170 -19.34 -0.86 -4.86
N LEU A 171 -19.41 -0.62 -3.55
CA LEU A 171 -20.52 0.07 -2.89
C LEU A 171 -20.66 1.49 -3.39
N SER A 172 -19.53 2.21 -3.54
CA SER A 172 -19.54 3.55 -4.11
C SER A 172 -20.18 3.57 -5.50
N VAL A 173 -19.87 2.58 -6.36
CA VAL A 173 -20.45 2.50 -7.71
C VAL A 173 -21.96 2.26 -7.64
N GLU A 174 -22.42 1.27 -6.87
CA GLU A 174 -23.85 0.96 -6.75
C GLU A 174 -24.64 2.08 -6.06
N TYR A 175 -24.08 2.70 -5.04
CA TYR A 175 -24.70 3.80 -4.33
C TYR A 175 -24.81 5.05 -5.22
N ASN A 176 -23.80 5.35 -6.03
CA ASN A 176 -23.90 6.43 -7.02
C ASN A 176 -25.00 6.16 -8.06
N LYS A 177 -25.19 4.91 -8.53
CA LYS A 177 -26.32 4.56 -9.39
C LYS A 177 -27.65 4.84 -8.69
N TYR A 178 -27.75 4.47 -7.43
CA TYR A 178 -28.92 4.78 -6.61
C TYR A 178 -29.16 6.29 -6.50
N LEU A 179 -28.14 7.11 -6.23
CA LEU A 179 -28.27 8.56 -6.12
C LEU A 179 -28.68 9.24 -7.44
N VAL A 180 -28.20 8.73 -8.58
CA VAL A 180 -28.56 9.27 -9.92
C VAL A 180 -30.00 8.96 -10.26
N GLY A 181 -30.51 7.80 -9.82
CA GLY A 181 -31.87 7.34 -10.10
C GLY A 181 -32.09 6.94 -11.56
N GLU A 182 -33.18 6.22 -11.79
CA GLU A 182 -33.61 5.82 -13.14
C GLU A 182 -34.74 6.74 -13.60
N LYS A 183 -34.55 7.38 -14.76
CA LYS A 183 -35.61 8.16 -15.41
C LYS A 183 -36.59 7.21 -16.06
N ILE A 184 -37.82 7.20 -15.55
CA ILE A 184 -38.89 6.44 -16.17
C ILE A 184 -39.51 7.32 -17.27
N PRO A 185 -39.56 6.84 -18.52
CA PRO A 185 -40.28 7.55 -19.58
C PRO A 185 -41.75 7.67 -19.15
N PRO A 186 -42.41 8.82 -19.40
CA PRO A 186 -43.81 8.98 -19.04
C PRO A 186 -44.66 7.89 -19.69
N THR A 187 -45.21 6.99 -18.87
CA THR A 187 -46.15 5.97 -19.30
C THR A 187 -47.49 6.66 -19.59
N GLN A 188 -47.89 6.66 -20.86
CA GLN A 188 -49.27 6.83 -21.35
C GLN A 188 -50.07 8.08 -20.89
N HIS A 189 -49.44 9.15 -20.39
CA HIS A 189 -50.17 10.37 -20.07
C HIS A 189 -50.56 11.12 -21.34
N GLU A 190 -51.87 11.31 -21.55
CA GLU A 190 -52.39 12.14 -22.64
C GLU A 190 -51.86 13.57 -22.50
N CYS A 191 -51.33 14.10 -23.60
CA CYS A 191 -50.83 15.47 -23.65
C CYS A 191 -51.98 16.47 -23.47
N ILE A 192 -51.87 17.36 -22.47
CA ILE A 192 -52.80 18.47 -22.25
C ILE A 192 -52.36 19.78 -22.92
N CYS A 193 -51.19 19.79 -23.58
CA CYS A 193 -50.72 20.96 -24.34
C CYS A 193 -51.50 21.12 -25.65
N LEU A 194 -51.54 22.35 -26.17
CA LEU A 194 -52.08 22.66 -27.49
C LEU A 194 -50.93 23.00 -28.45
N PRO A 195 -50.77 22.30 -29.59
CA PRO A 195 -51.56 21.15 -30.06
C PRO A 195 -51.26 19.86 -29.28
N LYS A 196 -52.27 18.98 -29.14
CA LYS A 196 -52.12 17.68 -28.48
C LYS A 196 -51.24 16.76 -29.34
N LEU A 197 -50.07 16.42 -28.83
CA LEU A 197 -49.18 15.45 -29.47
C LEU A 197 -49.34 14.06 -28.84
N PRO A 198 -49.05 12.97 -29.56
CA PRO A 198 -49.03 11.62 -29.01
C PRO A 198 -48.12 11.49 -27.78
N ALA A 199 -48.41 10.51 -26.92
CA ALA A 199 -47.64 10.25 -25.70
C ALA A 199 -46.12 10.15 -26.01
N GLY A 200 -45.31 10.87 -25.21
CA GLY A 200 -43.85 10.93 -25.39
C GLY A 200 -43.34 11.86 -26.50
N GLN A 201 -44.19 12.42 -27.36
CA GLN A 201 -43.76 13.31 -28.47
C GLN A 201 -43.79 14.81 -28.11
N CYS A 202 -44.50 15.21 -27.05
CA CYS A 202 -44.47 16.58 -26.56
C CYS A 202 -43.27 16.82 -25.64
N ASN A 203 -42.33 17.68 -26.04
CA ASN A 203 -41.15 18.00 -25.23
C ASN A 203 -41.51 18.62 -23.86
N ILE A 204 -42.58 19.42 -23.79
CA ILE A 204 -43.04 20.07 -22.54
C ILE A 204 -43.62 19.04 -21.57
N CYS A 205 -44.48 18.13 -22.05
CA CYS A 205 -45.00 17.05 -21.21
C CYS A 205 -43.91 16.04 -20.86
N ARG A 206 -42.97 15.76 -21.77
CA ARG A 206 -41.83 14.88 -21.51
C ARG A 206 -40.97 15.42 -20.37
N SER A 207 -40.63 16.71 -20.38
CA SER A 207 -39.83 17.31 -19.31
C SER A 207 -40.58 17.41 -17.98
N ARG A 208 -41.91 17.62 -18.00
CA ARG A 208 -42.73 17.73 -16.79
C ARG A 208 -43.12 16.40 -16.15
N ASN A 209 -43.25 15.34 -16.95
CA ASN A 209 -43.67 14.02 -16.50
C ASN A 209 -42.51 13.00 -16.47
N THR A 210 -41.25 13.46 -16.50
CA THR A 210 -40.12 12.56 -16.24
C THR A 210 -40.04 12.33 -14.74
N GLU A 211 -40.48 11.16 -14.30
CA GLU A 211 -40.31 10.71 -12.93
C GLU A 211 -38.94 10.03 -12.77
N VAL A 212 -38.26 10.33 -11.66
CA VAL A 212 -37.01 9.67 -11.30
C VAL A 212 -37.32 8.68 -10.19
N VAL A 213 -37.00 7.40 -10.42
CA VAL A 213 -37.17 6.34 -9.43
C VAL A 213 -35.81 5.91 -8.92
N TYR A 214 -35.65 5.96 -7.61
CA TYR A 214 -34.43 5.57 -6.92
C TYR A 214 -34.53 4.13 -6.42
N LYS A 215 -33.74 3.22 -6.99
CA LYS A 215 -33.76 1.79 -6.64
C LYS A 215 -32.57 1.41 -5.77
N TYR A 216 -32.83 1.15 -4.49
CA TYR A 216 -31.79 0.74 -3.54
C TYR A 216 -31.41 -0.76 -3.64
N SER A 217 -32.05 -1.51 -4.53
CA SER A 217 -31.89 -2.97 -4.65
C SER A 217 -30.47 -3.42 -5.02
N GLY A 218 -29.75 -2.65 -5.85
CA GLY A 218 -28.35 -2.93 -6.20
C GLY A 218 -27.44 -2.86 -4.99
N VAL A 219 -27.57 -1.77 -4.22
CA VAL A 219 -26.85 -1.58 -2.94
C VAL A 219 -27.21 -2.70 -1.96
N PHE A 220 -28.50 -2.98 -1.78
CA PHE A 220 -28.96 -4.05 -0.88
C PHE A 220 -28.34 -5.41 -1.25
N ALA A 221 -28.41 -5.81 -2.51
CA ALA A 221 -27.87 -7.09 -2.96
C ALA A 221 -26.35 -7.20 -2.75
N LEU A 222 -25.61 -6.12 -3.03
CA LEU A 222 -24.17 -6.05 -2.81
C LEU A 222 -23.82 -6.22 -1.33
N VAL A 223 -24.52 -5.47 -0.46
CA VAL A 223 -24.34 -5.55 1.00
C VAL A 223 -24.65 -6.96 1.50
N THR A 224 -25.78 -7.55 1.12
CA THR A 224 -26.14 -8.91 1.53
C THR A 224 -25.07 -9.93 1.12
N ARG A 225 -24.56 -9.85 -0.10
CA ARG A 225 -23.48 -10.73 -0.57
C ARG A 225 -22.22 -10.57 0.28
N PHE A 226 -21.83 -9.34 0.59
CA PHE A 226 -20.64 -9.06 1.41
C PHE A 226 -20.78 -9.56 2.84
N LEU A 227 -21.95 -9.38 3.46
CA LEU A 227 -22.24 -9.88 4.81
C LEU A 227 -22.22 -11.41 4.85
N ASN A 228 -22.80 -12.08 3.85
CA ASN A 228 -22.74 -13.55 3.74
C ASN A 228 -21.31 -14.05 3.53
N GLN A 229 -20.47 -13.30 2.82
CA GLN A 229 -19.05 -13.63 2.70
C GLN A 229 -18.36 -13.54 4.06
N ALA A 230 -18.64 -12.49 4.86
CA ALA A 230 -18.04 -12.32 6.18
C ALA A 230 -18.34 -13.49 7.14
N GLU A 231 -19.48 -14.18 6.99
CA GLU A 231 -19.80 -15.39 7.77
C GLU A 231 -18.84 -16.57 7.53
N GLN A 232 -18.11 -16.56 6.41
CA GLN A 232 -17.14 -17.61 6.04
C GLN A 232 -15.70 -17.25 6.45
N GLU A 233 -15.47 -16.03 6.92
CA GLU A 233 -14.13 -15.52 7.25
C GLU A 233 -13.77 -15.77 8.72
N SER A 234 -12.50 -15.54 9.08
CA SER A 234 -12.08 -15.61 10.49
C SER A 234 -12.82 -14.57 11.35
N PRO A 235 -13.03 -14.80 12.66
CA PRO A 235 -13.79 -13.87 13.51
C PRO A 235 -13.27 -12.43 13.48
N LYS A 236 -11.94 -12.23 13.40
CA LYS A 236 -11.32 -10.91 13.30
C LYS A 236 -11.58 -10.24 11.96
N ALA A 237 -11.42 -10.98 10.86
CA ALA A 237 -11.71 -10.50 9.52
C ALA A 237 -13.20 -10.14 9.36
N ALA A 238 -14.08 -11.04 9.81
CA ALA A 238 -15.53 -10.84 9.79
C ALA A 238 -15.94 -9.59 10.58
N ALA A 239 -15.38 -9.35 11.77
CA ALA A 239 -15.66 -8.17 12.57
C ALA A 239 -15.31 -6.86 11.82
N VAL A 240 -14.15 -6.82 11.17
CA VAL A 240 -13.74 -5.69 10.31
C VAL A 240 -14.74 -5.47 9.18
N MET A 241 -15.14 -6.54 8.49
CA MET A 241 -16.10 -6.46 7.39
C MET A 241 -17.45 -5.93 7.85
N TYR A 242 -18.01 -6.48 8.93
CA TYR A 242 -19.32 -6.07 9.47
C TYR A 242 -19.33 -4.62 9.93
N LEU A 243 -18.35 -4.23 10.76
CA LEU A 243 -18.29 -2.88 11.30
C LEU A 243 -18.00 -1.84 10.21
N GLY A 244 -17.13 -2.19 9.26
CA GLY A 244 -16.84 -1.36 8.09
C GLY A 244 -18.08 -1.14 7.22
N ALA A 245 -18.78 -2.21 6.85
CA ALA A 245 -20.00 -2.11 6.06
C ALA A 245 -21.09 -1.28 6.77
N ALA A 246 -21.29 -1.49 8.07
CA ALA A 246 -22.23 -0.71 8.85
C ALA A 246 -21.88 0.79 8.84
N LYS A 247 -20.60 1.14 8.97
CA LYS A 247 -20.13 2.53 8.96
C LYS A 247 -20.39 3.21 7.62
N GLU A 248 -20.14 2.53 6.51
CA GLU A 248 -20.39 3.07 5.16
C GLU A 248 -21.88 3.27 4.89
N ILE A 249 -22.70 2.26 5.17
CA ILE A 249 -24.14 2.30 4.88
C ILE A 249 -24.86 3.31 5.78
N ALA A 250 -24.38 3.52 7.01
CA ALA A 250 -24.94 4.53 7.92
C ALA A 250 -24.82 5.97 7.37
N LEU A 251 -23.94 6.22 6.40
CA LEU A 251 -23.80 7.53 5.74
C LEU A 251 -24.71 7.69 4.52
N HIS A 252 -25.41 6.63 4.10
CA HIS A 252 -26.31 6.69 2.97
C HIS A 252 -27.52 7.57 3.29
N LYS A 253 -27.90 8.41 2.34
CA LYS A 253 -29.05 9.31 2.41
C LYS A 253 -30.10 8.84 1.42
N ASP A 254 -31.36 9.05 1.77
CA ASP A 254 -32.46 8.88 0.84
C ASP A 254 -32.58 10.14 -0.04
N PRO A 255 -32.43 10.07 -1.37
CA PRO A 255 -32.60 11.20 -2.26
C PRO A 255 -34.02 11.77 -2.28
N ALA A 256 -35.01 11.02 -1.76
CA ALA A 256 -36.41 11.42 -1.72
C ALA A 256 -36.80 12.20 -0.45
N LEU A 257 -35.89 12.34 0.52
CA LEU A 257 -36.07 13.05 1.79
C LEU A 257 -35.18 14.30 1.86
#